data_AF-A0A6P0TZX5-F1
#
_entry.id   AF-A0A6P0TZX5-F1
#
_cell.length_a   1.000
_cell.length_b   1.000
_cell.length_c   1.000
_cell.angle_alpha   90.00
_cell.angle_beta   90.00
_cell.angle_gamma   90.00
#
_symmetry.space_group_name_H-M   'P 1'
#
loop_
_entity.id
_entity.type
_entity.pdbx_description
1 polymer ?
#
loop_
_entity_poly.entity_id
_entity_poly.type
_entity_poly.pdbx_seq_one_letter_code
_entity_poly.pdbx_strand_id
1 'polypeptide(L)'
;MVKIVSRKLVKTENVYDIGVAKDHNFVLANGLVASNCFNKSHSTAYAYVAYQTAYLKANYPVEYMAALITANSGDQDKVQKYIANCQKFNIEVEPPNINRSEVDFTPLPKEITGEVKNKILFGLSAVKNVGEGAIEAILKARKEGGEFKSLADLCDRVNLNALNSRTLESLIKCGAFDKIESNRHQLIKNLDGVMKWAQDRNKDRDMGQLSLFDVAETTMPAFDSA
;
A
#
# COMPACT_ATOMS: atom_id res chain seq x y z
N MET A 1 -25.80 19.50 2.26
CA MET A 1 -25.67 20.82 1.61
C MET A 1 -26.71 21.75 2.22
N VAL A 2 -26.32 22.82 2.91
CA VAL A 2 -27.27 23.70 3.61
C VAL A 2 -27.88 24.68 2.61
N LYS A 3 -29.22 24.74 2.55
CA LYS A 3 -29.96 25.61 1.63
C LYS A 3 -30.65 26.71 2.43
N ILE A 4 -30.30 27.97 2.18
CA ILE A 4 -30.95 29.12 2.83
C ILE A 4 -32.38 29.23 2.29
N VAL A 5 -33.37 29.17 3.18
CA VAL A 5 -34.81 29.13 2.82
C VAL A 5 -35.43 30.52 2.80
N SER A 6 -34.93 31.46 3.61
CA SER A 6 -35.35 32.87 3.57
C SER A 6 -34.31 33.79 4.20
N ARG A 7 -34.42 35.10 3.92
CA ARG A 7 -33.65 36.16 4.57
C ARG A 7 -34.60 37.28 4.97
N LYS A 8 -34.40 37.84 6.16
CA LYS A 8 -35.16 38.99 6.66
C LYS A 8 -34.18 40.06 7.12
N LEU A 9 -34.36 41.28 6.64
CA LEU A 9 -33.62 42.44 7.12
C LEU A 9 -34.04 42.72 8.57
N VAL A 10 -33.08 42.74 9.49
CA VAL A 10 -33.36 42.96 10.92
C VAL A 10 -33.26 44.45 11.28
N LYS A 11 -32.16 45.12 10.89
CA LYS A 11 -32.00 46.57 10.98
C LYS A 11 -30.87 47.04 10.06
N THR A 12 -30.85 48.33 9.79
CA THR A 12 -29.72 49.02 9.16
C THR A 12 -28.93 49.71 10.27
N GLU A 13 -27.63 49.46 10.35
CA GLU A 13 -26.72 50.18 11.24
C GLU A 13 -25.62 50.85 10.43
N ASN A 14 -25.13 51.98 10.91
CA ASN A 14 -23.91 52.57 10.39
C ASN A 14 -22.75 51.65 10.75
N VAL A 15 -22.20 50.99 9.74
CA VAL A 15 -20.91 50.30 9.85
C VAL A 15 -19.81 51.34 9.62
N TYR A 16 -18.73 51.22 10.39
CA TYR A 16 -17.53 52.01 10.12
C TYR A 16 -16.90 51.48 8.83
N ASP A 17 -17.09 52.20 7.74
CA ASP A 17 -16.38 51.93 6.49
C ASP A 17 -15.01 52.61 6.56
N ILE A 18 -13.95 51.89 6.22
CA ILE A 18 -12.62 52.50 6.10
C ILE A 18 -12.61 53.27 4.77
N GLY A 19 -12.96 54.55 4.85
CA GLY A 19 -12.84 55.47 3.72
C GLY A 19 -11.36 55.72 3.40
N VAL A 20 -10.91 55.28 2.23
CA VAL A 20 -9.65 55.71 1.65
C VAL A 20 -9.82 57.07 0.99
N ALA A 21 -8.84 57.97 1.11
CA ALA A 21 -8.91 59.34 0.58
C ALA A 21 -9.07 59.44 -0.95
N LYS A 22 -8.89 58.32 -1.66
CA LYS A 22 -9.07 58.15 -3.10
C LYS A 22 -9.59 56.75 -3.33
N ASP A 23 -10.53 56.58 -4.25
CA ASP A 23 -11.10 55.27 -4.61
C ASP A 23 -9.97 54.25 -4.89
N HIS A 24 -9.68 53.34 -3.95
CA HIS A 24 -8.82 52.19 -4.20
C HIS A 24 -9.64 51.12 -4.91
N ASN A 25 -10.08 51.46 -6.11
CA ASN A 25 -10.46 50.47 -7.08
C ASN A 25 -9.16 49.73 -7.43
N PHE A 26 -9.21 48.44 -7.77
CA PHE A 26 -8.06 47.66 -8.27
C PHE A 26 -7.52 48.18 -9.62
N VAL A 27 -7.67 49.49 -9.90
CA VAL A 27 -7.26 50.20 -11.08
C VAL A 27 -5.77 50.54 -10.92
N LEU A 28 -4.95 49.90 -11.74
CA LEU A 28 -3.53 50.20 -11.89
C LEU A 28 -3.36 51.65 -12.38
N ALA A 29 -2.18 52.24 -12.18
CA ALA A 29 -1.89 53.63 -12.54
C ALA A 29 -2.14 53.98 -14.03
N ASN A 30 -2.27 52.97 -14.90
CA ASN A 30 -2.60 53.10 -16.32
C ASN A 30 -4.10 52.95 -16.64
N GLY A 31 -4.98 52.94 -15.63
CA GLY A 31 -6.43 52.84 -15.82
C GLY A 31 -6.97 51.42 -15.97
N LEU A 32 -6.13 50.38 -15.90
CA LEU A 32 -6.56 48.98 -16.03
C LEU A 32 -7.01 48.39 -14.68
N VAL A 33 -8.16 47.71 -14.65
CA VAL A 33 -8.63 46.96 -13.48
C VAL A 33 -7.87 45.63 -13.39
N ALA A 34 -7.25 45.35 -12.24
CA ALA A 34 -6.55 44.11 -11.98
C ALA A 34 -7.55 42.97 -11.74
N SER A 35 -8.01 42.37 -12.84
CA SER A 35 -8.99 41.28 -12.85
C SER A 35 -8.45 39.94 -12.36
N ASN A 36 -7.11 39.78 -12.32
CA ASN A 36 -6.42 38.51 -12.00
C ASN A 36 -5.55 38.60 -10.72
N CYS A 37 -5.84 39.52 -9.80
CA CYS A 37 -5.15 39.56 -8.51
C CYS A 37 -5.45 38.30 -7.70
N PHE A 38 -4.40 37.58 -7.29
CA PHE A 38 -4.53 36.36 -6.50
C PHE A 38 -4.32 36.64 -5.01
N ASN A 39 -5.06 35.92 -4.17
CA ASN A 39 -4.98 36.09 -2.72
C ASN A 39 -3.63 35.58 -2.19
N LYS A 40 -2.80 36.50 -1.67
CA LYS A 40 -1.44 36.19 -1.21
C LYS A 40 -1.39 35.20 -0.04
N SER A 41 -2.30 35.27 0.93
CA SER A 41 -2.29 34.36 2.08
C SER A 41 -2.61 32.93 1.63
N HIS A 42 -3.59 32.76 0.74
CA HIS A 42 -3.92 31.48 0.12
C HIS A 42 -2.75 30.95 -0.72
N SER A 43 -2.19 31.74 -1.63
CA SER A 43 -1.04 31.33 -2.45
C SER A 43 0.17 30.92 -1.60
N THR A 44 0.49 31.68 -0.55
CA THR A 44 1.63 31.38 0.34
C THR A 44 1.45 30.04 1.04
N ALA A 45 0.25 29.72 1.52
CA ALA A 45 -0.03 28.47 2.20
C ALA A 45 0.20 27.25 1.28
N TYR A 46 -0.29 27.30 0.03
CA TYR A 46 -0.06 26.21 -0.93
C TYR A 46 1.38 26.14 -1.43
N ALA A 47 2.03 27.30 -1.63
CA ALA A 47 3.44 27.36 -2.02
C ALA A 47 4.34 26.69 -0.96
N TYR A 48 4.00 26.82 0.33
CA TYR A 48 4.72 26.16 1.41
C TYR A 48 4.63 24.63 1.33
N VAL A 49 3.43 24.07 1.09
CA VAL A 49 3.27 22.62 0.88
C VAL A 49 4.01 22.16 -0.38
N ALA A 50 3.93 22.92 -1.47
CA ALA A 50 4.68 22.63 -2.69
C ALA A 50 6.19 22.58 -2.43
N TYR A 51 6.72 23.55 -1.67
CA TYR A 51 8.13 23.57 -1.25
C TYR A 51 8.49 22.34 -0.42
N GLN A 52 7.67 21.95 0.56
CA GLN A 52 7.91 20.74 1.36
C GLN A 52 7.95 19.47 0.50
N THR A 53 7.01 19.32 -0.44
CA THR A 53 7.01 18.17 -1.35
C THR A 53 8.23 18.16 -2.28
N ALA A 54 8.67 19.32 -2.76
CA ALA A 54 9.87 19.45 -3.57
C ALA A 54 11.13 19.10 -2.76
N TYR A 55 11.20 19.57 -1.51
CA TYR A 55 12.30 19.26 -0.60
C TYR A 55 12.41 17.75 -0.35
N LEU A 56 11.29 17.08 -0.03
CA LEU A 56 11.27 15.63 0.17
C LEU A 56 11.68 14.88 -1.10
N LYS A 57 11.17 15.29 -2.26
CA LYS A 57 11.53 14.68 -3.54
C LYS A 57 13.02 14.84 -3.89
N ALA A 58 13.62 15.96 -3.52
CA ALA A 58 15.03 16.24 -3.79
C ALA A 58 15.99 15.48 -2.85
N ASN A 59 15.65 15.37 -1.56
CA ASN A 59 16.54 14.81 -0.54
C ASN A 59 16.25 13.34 -0.21
N TYR A 60 14.98 12.91 -0.30
CA TYR A 60 14.51 11.56 0.04
C TYR A 60 13.68 10.97 -1.12
N PRO A 61 14.26 10.81 -2.32
CA PRO A 61 13.52 10.44 -3.52
C PRO A 61 12.90 9.05 -3.43
N VAL A 62 13.51 8.10 -2.72
CA VAL A 62 13.04 6.71 -2.62
C VAL A 62 11.78 6.63 -1.76
N GLU A 63 11.85 7.22 -0.58
CA GLU A 63 10.76 7.30 0.40
C GLU A 63 9.62 8.15 -0.15
N TYR A 64 9.92 9.27 -0.80
CA TYR A 64 8.92 10.13 -1.44
C TYR A 64 8.17 9.38 -2.54
N MET A 65 8.89 8.66 -3.41
CA MET A 65 8.25 7.90 -4.49
C MET A 65 7.43 6.73 -3.94
N ALA A 66 7.92 6.02 -2.92
CA ALA A 66 7.16 4.96 -2.26
C ALA A 66 5.85 5.50 -1.67
N ALA A 67 5.92 6.61 -0.91
CA ALA A 67 4.75 7.25 -0.33
C ALA A 67 3.74 7.75 -1.39
N LEU A 68 4.24 8.30 -2.50
CA LEU A 68 3.41 8.79 -3.60
C LEU A 68 2.64 7.65 -4.30
N ILE A 69 3.28 6.49 -4.49
CA ILE A 69 2.63 5.32 -5.07
C ILE A 69 1.61 4.75 -4.08
N THR A 70 1.97 4.60 -2.80
CA THR A 70 1.08 4.14 -1.74
C THR A 70 -0.20 4.99 -1.66
N ALA A 71 -0.07 6.32 -1.66
CA ALA A 71 -1.23 7.22 -1.60
C ALA A 71 -2.17 7.10 -2.81
N ASN A 72 -1.73 6.51 -3.91
CA ASN A 72 -2.50 6.32 -5.14
C ASN A 72 -2.67 4.84 -5.51
N SER A 73 -2.46 3.90 -4.57
CA SER A 73 -2.49 2.45 -4.82
C SER A 73 -3.83 1.94 -5.36
N GLY A 74 -4.92 2.63 -5.04
CA GLY A 74 -6.26 2.34 -5.56
C GLY A 74 -6.47 2.65 -7.05
N ASP A 75 -5.58 3.42 -7.67
CA ASP A 75 -5.65 3.81 -9.09
C ASP A 75 -4.48 3.20 -9.88
N GLN A 76 -4.77 2.12 -10.60
CA GLN A 76 -3.77 1.31 -11.31
C GLN A 76 -3.06 2.10 -12.42
N ASP A 77 -3.75 3.02 -13.09
CA ASP A 77 -3.16 3.85 -14.14
C ASP A 77 -2.15 4.83 -13.55
N LYS A 78 -2.43 5.36 -12.36
CA LYS A 78 -1.48 6.21 -11.63
C LYS A 78 -0.30 5.41 -11.11
N VAL A 79 -0.53 4.23 -10.54
CA VAL A 79 0.55 3.35 -10.06
C VAL A 79 1.55 3.07 -11.18
N GLN A 80 1.08 2.68 -12.37
CA GLN A 80 1.96 2.45 -13.52
C GLN A 80 2.76 3.70 -13.93
N LYS A 81 2.12 4.88 -13.97
CA LYS A 81 2.80 6.16 -14.26
C LYS A 81 3.88 6.47 -13.23
N TYR A 82 3.64 6.21 -11.94
CA TYR A 82 4.63 6.45 -10.90
C TYR A 82 5.77 5.45 -10.93
N ILE A 83 5.52 4.17 -11.26
CA ILE A 83 6.57 3.17 -11.48
C ILE A 83 7.47 3.60 -12.65
N ALA A 84 6.90 4.07 -13.76
CA ALA A 84 7.68 4.60 -14.88
C ALA A 84 8.52 5.83 -14.48
N ASN A 85 8.01 6.67 -13.57
CA ASN A 85 8.79 7.78 -13.02
C ASN A 85 9.91 7.31 -12.08
N CYS A 86 9.72 6.26 -11.28
CA CYS A 86 10.78 5.68 -10.45
C CYS A 86 11.97 5.24 -11.30
N GLN A 87 11.72 4.62 -12.45
CA GLN A 87 12.76 4.23 -13.38
C GLN A 87 13.59 5.42 -13.89
N LYS A 88 12.96 6.59 -14.11
CA LYS A 88 13.68 7.82 -14.49
C LYS A 88 14.58 8.35 -13.37
N PHE A 89 14.25 8.07 -12.11
CA PHE A 89 15.09 8.38 -10.94
C PHE A 89 16.08 7.26 -10.62
N ASN A 90 16.24 6.27 -11.50
CA ASN A 90 17.08 5.08 -11.29
C ASN A 90 16.72 4.31 -10.01
N ILE A 91 15.41 4.28 -9.70
CA ILE A 91 14.83 3.50 -8.61
C ILE A 91 14.14 2.28 -9.23
N GLU A 92 14.57 1.10 -8.83
CA GLU A 92 13.99 -0.17 -9.27
C GLU A 92 12.81 -0.56 -8.39
N VAL A 93 11.69 -0.92 -9.00
CA VAL A 93 10.51 -1.40 -8.26
C VAL A 93 10.51 -2.92 -8.35
N GLU A 94 10.85 -3.59 -7.25
CA GLU A 94 10.82 -5.06 -7.18
C GLU A 94 9.37 -5.54 -7.19
N PRO A 95 9.06 -6.70 -7.81
CA PRO A 95 7.74 -7.33 -7.67
C PRO A 95 7.43 -7.62 -6.19
N PRO A 96 6.15 -7.80 -5.84
CA PRO A 96 5.80 -8.17 -4.48
C PRO A 96 6.50 -9.47 -4.09
N ASN A 97 6.72 -9.67 -2.79
CA ASN A 97 7.31 -10.86 -2.21
C ASN A 97 6.53 -11.23 -0.95
N ILE A 98 6.01 -12.45 -0.88
CA ILE A 98 5.15 -12.90 0.22
C ILE A 98 5.85 -12.83 1.60
N ASN A 99 7.17 -12.96 1.63
CA ASN A 99 7.97 -12.95 2.86
C ASN A 99 8.52 -11.56 3.24
N ARG A 100 8.59 -10.62 2.29
CA ARG A 100 9.21 -9.29 2.52
C ARG A 100 8.24 -8.11 2.36
N SER A 101 7.23 -8.23 1.49
CA SER A 101 6.31 -7.14 1.20
C SER A 101 5.41 -6.88 2.40
N GLU A 102 5.19 -5.60 2.69
CA GLU A 102 4.20 -5.13 3.64
C GLU A 102 2.91 -4.73 2.92
N VAL A 103 1.95 -4.15 3.66
CA VAL A 103 0.71 -3.60 3.10
C VAL A 103 1.03 -2.56 2.02
N ASP A 104 1.93 -1.63 2.34
CA ASP A 104 2.29 -0.50 1.50
C ASP A 104 3.64 -0.69 0.79
N PHE A 105 3.92 0.16 -0.19
CA PHE A 105 5.22 0.17 -0.87
C PHE A 105 6.33 0.46 0.13
N THR A 106 7.32 -0.43 0.20
CA THR A 106 8.39 -0.34 1.19
C THR A 106 9.66 0.21 0.53
N PRO A 107 10.17 1.38 0.95
CA PRO A 107 11.41 1.94 0.42
C PRO A 107 12.61 1.13 0.90
N LEU A 108 13.50 0.78 -0.03
CA LEU A 108 14.74 0.05 0.20
C LEU A 108 15.90 0.83 -0.42
N PRO A 109 16.32 1.95 0.20
CA PRO A 109 17.43 2.73 -0.30
C PRO A 109 18.74 1.94 -0.24
N LYS A 110 19.62 2.21 -1.20
CA LYS A 110 20.93 1.54 -1.35
C LYS A 110 21.80 1.56 -0.09
N GLU A 111 21.66 2.60 0.73
CA GLU A 111 22.38 2.77 2.00
C GLU A 111 21.99 1.73 3.04
N ILE A 112 20.74 1.25 2.99
CA ILE A 112 20.20 0.23 3.90
C ILE A 112 20.45 -1.18 3.36
N THR A 113 20.29 -1.38 2.05
CA THR A 113 20.42 -2.71 1.44
C THR A 113 21.85 -3.09 1.08
N GLY A 114 22.76 -2.12 0.98
CA GLY A 114 24.13 -2.33 0.48
C GLY A 114 24.19 -2.63 -1.02
N GLU A 115 23.10 -2.38 -1.75
CA GLU A 115 23.00 -2.70 -3.17
C GLU A 115 23.43 -1.54 -4.07
N VAL A 116 23.63 -1.82 -5.35
CA VAL A 116 24.08 -0.84 -6.36
C VAL A 116 23.00 0.20 -6.68
N LYS A 117 21.72 -0.14 -6.49
CA LYS A 117 20.56 0.69 -6.88
C LYS A 117 19.60 0.87 -5.72
N ASN A 118 18.89 1.99 -5.75
CA ASN A 118 17.75 2.22 -4.88
C ASN A 118 16.59 1.33 -5.31
N LYS A 119 15.89 0.74 -4.35
CA LYS A 119 14.76 -0.14 -4.62
C LYS A 119 13.51 0.29 -3.87
N ILE A 120 12.36 -0.09 -4.40
CA ILE A 120 11.08 -0.04 -3.71
C ILE A 120 10.45 -1.42 -3.86
N LEU A 121 10.08 -2.04 -2.75
CA LEU A 121 9.37 -3.30 -2.75
C LEU A 121 7.87 -3.04 -2.91
N PHE A 122 7.24 -3.76 -3.83
CA PHE A 122 5.81 -3.63 -4.10
C PHE A 122 4.97 -3.96 -2.86
N GLY A 123 4.02 -3.09 -2.53
CA GLY A 123 3.07 -3.31 -1.45
C GLY A 123 1.96 -4.29 -1.86
N LEU A 124 1.53 -5.15 -0.93
CA LEU A 124 0.47 -6.13 -1.20
C LEU A 124 -0.88 -5.46 -1.51
N SER A 125 -1.12 -4.25 -1.00
CA SER A 125 -2.35 -3.47 -1.23
C SER A 125 -2.56 -3.07 -2.69
N ALA A 126 -1.48 -2.93 -3.46
CA ALA A 126 -1.55 -2.54 -4.86
C ALA A 126 -1.76 -3.73 -5.81
N VAL A 127 -1.78 -4.97 -5.31
CA VAL A 127 -2.02 -6.16 -6.11
C VAL A 127 -3.53 -6.32 -6.37
N LYS A 128 -3.90 -6.36 -7.64
CA LYS A 128 -5.31 -6.53 -8.05
C LYS A 128 -5.90 -7.83 -7.49
N ASN A 129 -7.15 -7.76 -7.04
CA ASN A 129 -7.90 -8.87 -6.43
C ASN A 129 -7.37 -9.36 -5.07
N VAL A 130 -6.42 -8.65 -4.44
CA VAL A 130 -6.00 -8.93 -3.07
C VAL A 130 -6.70 -7.95 -2.15
N GLY A 131 -7.60 -8.45 -1.30
CA GLY A 131 -8.33 -7.63 -0.33
C GLY A 131 -7.56 -7.45 0.97
N GLU A 132 -7.90 -6.39 1.72
CA GLU A 132 -7.26 -6.05 3.00
C GLU A 132 -7.25 -7.21 4.00
N GLY A 133 -8.39 -7.89 4.19
CA GLY A 133 -8.47 -9.05 5.08
C GLY A 133 -7.56 -10.23 4.67
N ALA A 134 -7.28 -10.39 3.37
CA ALA A 134 -6.32 -11.40 2.91
C ALA A 134 -4.88 -10.98 3.24
N ILE A 135 -4.56 -9.68 3.09
CA ILE A 135 -3.25 -9.12 3.42
C ILE A 135 -2.99 -9.26 4.93
N GLU A 136 -3.95 -8.86 5.76
CA GLU A 136 -3.87 -9.00 7.22
C GLU A 136 -3.64 -10.46 7.64
N ALA A 137 -4.37 -11.40 7.04
CA ALA A 137 -4.23 -12.82 7.33
C ALA A 137 -2.83 -13.36 6.94
N ILE A 138 -2.29 -12.95 5.78
CA ILE A 138 -0.93 -13.30 5.35
C ILE A 138 0.11 -12.74 6.33
N LEU A 139 0.02 -11.44 6.67
CA LEU A 139 0.99 -10.78 7.55
C LEU A 139 0.94 -11.35 8.97
N LYS A 140 -0.25 -11.64 9.47
CA LYS A 140 -0.44 -12.30 10.77
C LYS A 140 0.18 -13.69 10.78
N ALA A 141 -0.12 -14.52 9.78
CA ALA A 141 0.45 -15.84 9.68
C ALA A 141 1.98 -15.78 9.57
N ARG A 142 2.53 -14.86 8.77
CA ARG A 142 3.99 -14.63 8.64
C ARG A 142 4.62 -14.26 9.98
N LYS A 143 3.97 -13.40 10.77
CA LYS A 143 4.45 -13.00 12.09
C LYS A 143 4.46 -14.16 13.09
N GLU A 144 3.46 -15.03 13.05
CA GLU A 144 3.30 -16.14 14.00
C GLU A 144 4.19 -17.35 13.66
N GLY A 145 4.33 -17.69 12.38
CA GLY A 145 5.05 -18.90 11.94
C GLY A 145 6.33 -18.65 11.15
N GLY A 146 6.78 -17.40 11.03
CA GLY A 146 7.96 -17.01 10.25
C GLY A 146 7.74 -17.02 8.73
N GLU A 147 8.83 -17.05 7.97
CA GLU A 147 8.80 -17.04 6.51
C GLU A 147 8.04 -18.24 5.94
N PHE A 148 7.29 -18.01 4.85
CA PHE A 148 6.64 -19.07 4.11
C PHE A 148 7.66 -19.82 3.27
N LYS A 149 7.58 -21.16 3.29
CA LYS A 149 8.51 -22.06 2.59
C LYS A 149 7.99 -22.56 1.24
N SER A 150 6.67 -22.50 1.02
CA SER A 150 6.01 -22.95 -0.22
C SER A 150 4.60 -22.37 -0.32
N LEU A 151 3.96 -22.54 -1.49
CA LEU A 151 2.54 -22.23 -1.64
C LEU A 151 1.66 -23.07 -0.70
N ALA A 152 2.04 -24.33 -0.46
CA ALA A 152 1.32 -25.22 0.43
C ALA A 152 1.42 -24.76 1.90
N ASP A 153 2.60 -24.31 2.34
CA ASP A 153 2.81 -23.76 3.68
C ASP A 153 1.96 -22.52 3.94
N LEU A 154 1.84 -21.62 2.95
CA LEU A 154 0.93 -20.49 3.02
C LEU A 154 -0.54 -20.94 3.14
N CYS A 155 -0.98 -21.87 2.31
CA CYS A 155 -2.37 -22.34 2.31
C CYS A 155 -2.75 -23.11 3.58
N ASP A 156 -1.80 -23.82 4.20
CA ASP A 156 -2.02 -24.53 5.48
C ASP A 156 -2.09 -23.54 6.66
N ARG A 157 -1.26 -22.49 6.64
CA ARG A 157 -1.16 -21.53 7.75
C ARG A 157 -2.21 -20.42 7.70
N VAL A 158 -2.68 -20.04 6.52
CA VAL A 158 -3.63 -18.95 6.35
C VAL A 158 -5.03 -19.50 6.10
N ASN A 159 -6.01 -18.98 6.84
CA ASN A 159 -7.41 -19.40 6.69
C ASN A 159 -7.91 -19.11 5.25
N LEU A 160 -8.33 -20.16 4.56
CA LEU A 160 -8.81 -20.11 3.17
C LEU A 160 -10.16 -19.37 3.00
N ASN A 161 -10.86 -19.06 4.10
CA ASN A 161 -11.98 -18.13 4.05
C ASN A 161 -11.53 -16.69 3.73
N ALA A 162 -10.29 -16.33 4.09
CA ALA A 162 -9.68 -15.05 3.73
C ALA A 162 -8.92 -15.12 2.38
N LEU A 163 -8.36 -16.28 2.03
CA LEU A 163 -7.62 -16.51 0.77
C LEU A 163 -8.41 -17.38 -0.22
N ASN A 164 -9.02 -16.71 -1.21
CA ASN A 164 -9.65 -17.41 -2.34
C ASN A 164 -8.65 -17.68 -3.48
N SER A 165 -9.03 -18.59 -4.40
CA SER A 165 -8.21 -18.98 -5.56
C SER A 165 -7.80 -17.78 -6.43
N ARG A 166 -8.71 -16.82 -6.64
CA ARG A 166 -8.43 -15.61 -7.44
C ARG A 166 -7.37 -14.71 -6.80
N THR A 167 -7.33 -14.61 -5.47
CA THR A 167 -6.30 -13.90 -4.73
C THR A 167 -4.94 -14.57 -4.92
N LEU A 168 -4.88 -15.90 -4.72
CA LEU A 168 -3.64 -16.68 -4.88
C LEU A 168 -3.12 -16.65 -6.31
N GLU A 169 -3.99 -16.79 -7.32
CA GLU A 169 -3.62 -16.61 -8.71
C GLU A 169 -3.01 -15.23 -8.98
N SER A 170 -3.59 -14.18 -8.41
CA SER A 170 -3.11 -12.80 -8.61
C SER A 170 -1.73 -12.62 -7.98
N LEU A 171 -1.51 -13.18 -6.79
CA LEU A 171 -0.20 -13.19 -6.10
C LEU A 171 0.86 -13.98 -6.88
N ILE A 172 0.51 -15.14 -7.44
CA ILE A 172 1.41 -15.93 -8.28
C ILE A 172 1.76 -15.15 -9.56
N LYS A 173 0.74 -14.60 -10.24
CA LYS A 173 0.91 -13.87 -11.51
C LYS A 173 1.74 -12.59 -11.36
N CYS A 174 1.67 -11.90 -10.22
CA CYS A 174 2.48 -10.70 -9.97
C CYS A 174 3.90 -10.99 -9.45
N GLY A 175 4.21 -12.25 -9.11
CA GLY A 175 5.56 -12.67 -8.71
C GLY A 175 5.81 -12.78 -7.22
N ALA A 176 4.75 -12.76 -6.39
CA ALA A 176 4.87 -12.85 -4.93
C ALA A 176 5.65 -14.07 -4.42
N PHE A 177 5.65 -15.16 -5.21
CA PHE A 177 6.28 -16.43 -4.88
C PHE A 177 7.62 -16.66 -5.58
N ASP A 178 8.09 -15.76 -6.44
CA ASP A 178 9.26 -16.00 -7.31
C ASP A 178 10.55 -16.36 -6.56
N LYS A 179 10.69 -15.89 -5.32
CA LYS A 179 11.84 -16.19 -4.46
C LYS A 179 11.78 -17.58 -3.81
N ILE A 180 10.59 -18.18 -3.75
CA ILE A 180 10.36 -19.50 -3.17
C ILE A 180 10.27 -20.53 -4.30
N GLU A 181 9.40 -20.27 -5.27
CA GLU A 181 9.15 -21.12 -6.45
C GLU A 181 9.06 -20.24 -7.70
N SER A 182 10.09 -20.28 -8.54
CA SER A 182 10.18 -19.45 -9.75
C SER A 182 9.26 -19.90 -10.89
N ASN A 183 8.78 -21.15 -10.86
CA ASN A 183 7.91 -21.68 -11.90
C ASN A 183 6.43 -21.33 -11.66
N ARG A 184 6.05 -20.12 -12.05
CA ARG A 184 4.67 -19.62 -11.93
C ARG A 184 3.62 -20.50 -12.63
N HIS A 185 3.97 -21.15 -13.74
CA HIS A 185 3.04 -22.03 -14.46
C HIS A 185 2.71 -23.28 -13.63
N GLN A 186 3.73 -23.88 -13.00
CA GLN A 186 3.56 -25.01 -12.10
C GLN A 186 2.72 -24.63 -10.87
N LEU A 187 2.98 -23.46 -10.27
CA LEU A 187 2.19 -22.94 -9.14
C LEU A 187 0.71 -22.82 -9.50
N ILE A 188 0.38 -22.24 -10.65
CA ILE A 188 -1.01 -22.10 -11.10
C ILE A 188 -1.65 -23.48 -11.34
N LYS A 189 -0.94 -24.39 -12.03
CA LYS A 189 -1.47 -25.73 -12.34
C LYS A 189 -1.76 -26.54 -11.08
N ASN A 190 -0.95 -26.39 -10.04
CA ASN A 190 -1.08 -27.13 -8.79
C ASN A 190 -2.00 -26.43 -7.77
N LEU A 191 -2.43 -25.19 -8.02
CA LEU A 191 -3.15 -24.35 -7.07
C LEU A 191 -4.40 -25.04 -6.51
N ASP A 192 -5.27 -25.58 -7.37
CA ASP A 192 -6.52 -26.23 -6.95
C ASP A 192 -6.26 -27.44 -6.05
N GLY A 193 -5.24 -28.24 -6.38
CA GLY A 193 -4.84 -29.40 -5.59
C GLY A 193 -4.29 -29.01 -4.22
N VAL A 194 -3.43 -27.98 -4.18
CA VAL A 194 -2.86 -27.46 -2.93
C VAL A 194 -3.93 -26.85 -2.04
N MET A 195 -4.86 -26.08 -2.61
CA MET A 195 -5.98 -25.51 -1.86
C MET A 195 -6.86 -26.60 -1.26
N LYS A 196 -7.22 -27.63 -2.04
CA LYS A 196 -8.02 -28.75 -1.54
C LYS A 196 -7.31 -29.49 -0.40
N TRP A 197 -6.02 -29.80 -0.58
CA TRP A 197 -5.20 -30.44 0.44
C TRP A 197 -5.18 -29.62 1.74
N ALA A 198 -4.99 -28.30 1.66
CA ALA A 198 -4.98 -27.42 2.82
C ALA A 198 -6.37 -27.29 3.48
N GLN A 199 -7.46 -27.33 2.71
CA GLN A 199 -8.82 -27.37 3.27
C GLN A 199 -9.07 -28.65 4.06
N ASP A 200 -8.68 -29.80 3.51
CA ASP A 200 -8.88 -31.09 4.17
C ASP A 200 -8.05 -31.18 5.45
N ARG A 201 -6.79 -30.73 5.42
CA ARG A 201 -5.92 -30.65 6.60
C ARG A 201 -6.44 -29.72 7.70
N ASN A 202 -7.00 -28.57 7.32
CA ASN A 202 -7.63 -27.66 8.29
C ASN A 202 -8.89 -28.28 8.92
N LYS A 203 -9.71 -28.99 8.14
CA LYS A 203 -10.87 -29.73 8.68
C LYS A 203 -10.42 -30.81 9.66
N ASP A 204 -9.40 -31.58 9.34
CA ASP A 204 -8.88 -32.64 10.22
C ASP A 204 -8.40 -32.07 11.56
N ARG A 205 -7.72 -30.91 11.53
CA ARG A 205 -7.31 -30.17 12.74
C ARG A 205 -8.50 -29.66 13.55
N ASP A 206 -9.51 -29.09 12.89
CA ASP A 206 -10.71 -28.57 13.55
C ASP A 206 -11.55 -29.70 14.19
N MET A 207 -11.54 -30.89 13.59
CA MET A 207 -12.20 -32.09 14.12
C MET A 207 -11.39 -32.77 15.24
N GLY A 208 -10.23 -32.23 15.62
CA GLY A 208 -9.36 -32.78 16.67
C GLY A 208 -8.65 -34.09 16.27
N GLN A 209 -8.63 -34.41 14.97
CA GLN A 209 -8.01 -35.60 14.46
C GLN A 209 -6.52 -35.31 14.21
N LEU A 210 -5.69 -35.66 15.19
CA LEU A 210 -4.23 -35.64 15.02
C LEU A 210 -3.85 -36.66 13.93
N SER A 211 -2.94 -36.27 13.04
CA SER A 211 -2.40 -37.20 12.05
C SER A 211 -1.75 -38.39 12.77
N LEU A 212 -1.98 -39.60 12.29
CA LEU A 212 -1.40 -40.84 12.84
C LEU A 212 0.14 -40.77 13.04
N PHE A 213 0.82 -39.87 12.32
CA PHE A 213 2.25 -39.63 12.43
C PHE A 213 2.65 -38.49 13.40
N ASP A 214 1.78 -37.50 13.67
CA ASP A 214 2.04 -36.47 14.70
C ASP A 214 2.01 -37.08 16.11
N VAL A 215 1.18 -38.13 16.29
CA VAL A 215 1.12 -38.89 17.55
C VAL A 215 2.44 -39.65 17.80
N ALA A 216 3.15 -40.05 16.73
CA ALA A 216 4.38 -40.85 16.83
C ALA A 216 5.60 -40.04 17.33
N GLU A 217 5.66 -38.73 17.05
CA GLU A 217 6.74 -37.87 17.58
C GLU A 217 6.58 -37.58 19.08
N THR A 218 5.35 -37.67 19.61
CA THR A 218 5.10 -37.42 21.05
C THR A 218 5.38 -38.66 21.93
N THR A 219 5.58 -39.84 21.33
CA THR A 219 5.69 -41.12 22.05
C THR A 219 7.04 -41.82 21.91
N MET A 220 8.14 -41.11 21.69
CA MET A 220 9.47 -41.69 21.91
C MET A 220 9.89 -41.48 23.38
N PRO A 221 9.71 -42.45 24.29
CA PRO A 221 10.38 -42.38 25.58
C PRO A 221 11.89 -42.40 25.32
N ALA A 222 12.61 -41.50 25.98
CA ALA A 222 14.06 -41.57 26.07
C ALA A 222 14.41 -42.95 26.65
N PHE A 223 15.04 -43.80 25.84
CA PHE A 223 15.67 -45.00 26.36
C PHE A 223 16.85 -44.53 27.22
N ASP A 224 16.69 -44.62 28.54
CA ASP A 224 17.80 -44.54 29.48
C ASP A 224 18.79 -45.65 29.14
N SER A 225 20.01 -45.25 28.76
CA SER A 225 21.14 -46.16 28.59
C SER A 225 21.65 -46.59 29.96
N ALA A 226 21.39 -47.85 30.32
CA ALA A 226 22.12 -48.57 31.36
C ALA A 226 23.43 -49.13 30.81
#